data_AF-A0A5N8XKF7-F1
#
_entry.id   AF-A0A5N8XKF7-F1
#
_cell.length_a   1.000
_cell.length_b   1.000
_cell.length_c   1.000
_cell.angle_alpha   90.00
_cell.angle_beta   90.00
_cell.angle_gamma   90.00
#
_symmetry.space_group_name_H-M   'P 1'
#
loop_
_entity.id
_entity.type
_entity.pdbx_description
1 polymer ?
#
loop_
_entity_poly.entity_id
_entity_poly.type
_entity_poly.pdbx_seq_one_letter_code
_entity_poly.pdbx_strand_id
1 'polypeptide(L)'
;MCDDHNTGLGRRALFVTGAAAALTLGSVSFDNGQAAEAASNQETKTVRGTLPTGSPDFVYLPVEVPSGVRELHVAYTYEKPAVPAGTVGNALDIGVFDERGTALGGKGFRGWSGGARTEFFIRADDATPGYIPGPVRPGTWHIALGPYTVAPQGLAYEVTITLTYGEPGKAVKPVYPPSRAKGRGRAWYRGDCHLHSWYSDGRRTPAEIAALARAAGLDFINTSEHNTHSAHAHWSEQAGDDLLILLGEEVTTRNGHVVALGTDPGTFIDWRYRARDNRFGKYARKIRDAGGLVVPAHPHATCIGCNWKFGFGEADVIEVWNGAYTPDDEVALADWDGMLVASVRTDGGRSWIPAMGNSDAHRDPDPVGRPQTVVLADDLTREAIQEGLRAGRSYVAESKTVSLSFTAVGGRGEHAGIGDRLDVDRDDPVTVRLEATGAPRCTVRLVTDQGVLHTSEPLPVSGAGTVEWRTTAQYAAYVRAELRHEAVVTSFPGPLAAFTNPIFLGRHG
;
A
#
# COMPACT_ATOMS: atom_id res chain seq x y z
N MET A 1 36.37 39.60 46.22
CA MET A 1 34.99 39.84 46.69
C MET A 1 34.37 40.78 45.67
N CYS A 2 33.46 40.35 44.80
CA CYS A 2 32.56 39.21 44.82
C CYS A 2 32.49 38.55 43.44
N ASP A 3 32.14 37.26 43.46
CA ASP A 3 31.78 36.44 42.32
C ASP A 3 30.56 36.99 41.57
N ASP A 4 30.50 36.72 40.27
CA ASP A 4 29.24 36.46 39.57
C ASP A 4 29.47 35.38 38.51
N HIS A 5 28.97 34.18 38.81
CA HIS A 5 28.74 33.10 37.87
C HIS A 5 27.46 33.39 37.09
N ASN A 6 27.51 33.40 35.75
CA ASN A 6 26.31 33.10 34.95
C ASN A 6 26.65 32.47 33.59
N THR A 7 26.26 31.20 33.48
CA THR A 7 25.65 30.47 32.34
C THR A 7 26.00 30.81 30.88
N GLY A 8 26.37 29.78 30.13
CA GLY A 8 26.34 29.77 28.66
C GLY A 8 25.79 28.46 28.08
N LEU A 9 24.49 28.20 28.22
CA LEU A 9 23.76 27.24 27.38
C LEU A 9 23.47 27.92 26.04
N GLY A 10 24.12 27.45 24.96
CA GLY A 10 23.99 28.01 23.62
C GLY A 10 22.59 27.84 23.04
N ARG A 11 21.79 28.91 23.05
CA ARG A 11 20.59 29.05 22.21
C ARG A 11 21.02 29.35 20.78
N ARG A 12 20.90 28.41 19.85
CA ARG A 12 20.84 28.72 18.40
C ARG A 12 19.39 28.85 17.99
N ALA A 13 18.88 30.08 17.91
CA ALA A 13 17.61 30.38 17.25
C ALA A 13 17.85 30.54 15.75
N LEU A 14 17.05 29.85 14.93
CA LEU A 14 17.00 30.04 13.48
C LEU A 14 15.96 31.12 13.15
N PHE A 15 16.36 32.16 12.43
CA PHE A 15 15.45 33.08 11.73
C PHE A 15 15.49 32.74 10.24
N VAL A 16 14.33 32.48 9.64
CA VAL A 16 14.18 32.32 8.19
C VAL A 16 13.57 33.62 7.64
N THR A 17 14.36 34.40 6.91
CA THR A 17 13.86 35.51 6.09
C THR A 17 13.52 34.98 4.68
N GLY A 18 12.38 35.43 4.16
CA GLY A 18 11.76 34.91 2.94
C GLY A 18 12.60 35.05 1.67
N ALA A 19 13.16 33.93 1.24
CA ALA A 19 13.35 33.46 -0.12
C ALA A 19 13.59 31.94 0.01
N ALA A 20 13.47 31.15 -1.05
CA ALA A 20 13.58 29.68 -1.00
C ALA A 20 15.00 29.19 -0.60
N ALA A 21 15.38 29.40 0.66
CA ALA A 21 16.54 28.81 1.29
C ALA A 21 16.16 27.39 1.70
N ALA A 22 16.93 26.41 1.22
CA ALA A 22 16.83 25.05 1.73
C ALA A 22 17.00 25.09 3.26
N LEU A 23 16.01 24.59 4.00
CA LEU A 23 16.06 24.51 5.45
C LEU A 23 17.16 23.51 5.82
N THR A 24 18.35 24.02 6.13
CA THR A 24 19.52 23.21 6.51
C THR A 24 19.61 23.18 8.03
N LEU A 25 19.44 22.00 8.61
CA LEU A 25 19.65 21.79 10.05
C LEU A 25 21.14 21.69 10.34
N GLY A 26 21.58 22.22 11.46
CA GLY A 26 22.96 22.05 11.92
C GLY A 26 23.26 20.58 12.23
N SER A 27 24.51 20.15 12.00
CA SER A 27 24.93 18.80 12.34
C SER A 27 24.99 18.58 13.87
N VAL A 28 24.63 17.37 14.30
CA VAL A 28 24.81 16.90 15.68
C VAL A 28 26.07 16.06 15.73
N SER A 29 27.11 16.55 16.40
CA SER A 29 28.36 15.81 16.58
C SER A 29 28.48 15.29 18.01
N PHE A 30 28.94 14.05 18.18
CA PHE A 30 29.27 13.45 19.47
C PHE A 30 30.78 13.49 19.69
N ASP A 31 31.23 13.46 20.96
CA ASP A 31 32.66 13.51 21.22
C ASP A 31 33.28 12.14 20.84
N ASN A 32 34.51 12.13 20.32
CA ASN A 32 35.15 10.95 19.74
C ASN A 32 35.49 9.87 20.80
N GLY A 33 34.52 9.24 21.46
CA GLY A 33 34.63 7.99 22.25
C GLY A 33 35.67 7.92 23.38
N GLN A 34 36.59 8.88 23.50
CA GLN A 34 37.64 8.96 24.52
C GLN A 34 37.11 9.56 25.82
N ALA A 35 35.94 10.21 25.78
CA ALA A 35 35.24 10.74 26.95
C ALA A 35 34.17 9.79 27.52
N ALA A 36 33.82 8.70 26.83
CA ALA A 36 32.88 7.69 27.31
C ALA A 36 33.46 6.79 28.43
N GLU A 37 34.70 7.05 28.87
CA GLU A 37 35.26 6.50 30.11
C GLU A 37 34.65 7.14 31.38
N ALA A 38 33.73 8.10 31.27
CA ALA A 38 33.05 8.71 32.41
C ALA A 38 31.58 8.21 32.57
N ALA A 39 31.42 7.21 33.44
CA ALA A 39 30.20 6.78 34.14
C ALA A 39 29.00 6.17 33.36
N SER A 40 28.84 6.38 32.05
CA SER A 40 27.85 5.64 31.25
C SER A 40 28.35 5.39 29.82
N ASN A 41 28.24 4.15 29.31
CA ASN A 41 28.54 3.79 27.91
C ASN A 41 27.52 4.39 26.91
N GLN A 42 26.97 5.57 27.20
CA GLN A 42 25.92 6.24 26.45
C GLN A 42 26.22 7.73 26.38
N GLU A 43 25.95 8.32 25.22
CA GLU A 43 25.90 9.77 25.04
C GLU A 43 24.54 10.17 24.48
N THR A 44 23.94 11.22 25.04
CA THR A 44 22.64 11.74 24.60
C THR A 44 22.73 13.22 24.23
N LYS A 45 22.15 13.59 23.09
CA LYS A 45 22.00 14.98 22.65
C LYS A 45 20.57 15.27 22.22
N THR A 46 20.10 16.47 22.54
CA THR A 46 18.75 16.93 22.18
C THR A 46 18.85 18.16 21.28
N VAL A 47 18.09 18.12 20.17
CA VAL A 47 17.97 19.20 19.20
C VAL A 47 16.53 19.71 19.21
N ARG A 48 16.37 21.03 19.18
CA ARG A 48 15.07 21.70 19.11
C ARG A 48 15.02 22.57 17.86
N GLY A 49 13.86 22.67 17.24
CA GLY A 49 13.66 23.53 16.09
C GLY A 49 12.19 23.81 15.83
N THR A 50 11.91 24.65 14.84
CA THR A 50 10.55 24.94 14.37
C THR A 50 10.54 24.85 12.84
N LEU A 51 9.62 24.06 12.30
CA LEU A 51 9.36 23.98 10.86
C LEU A 51 8.22 24.96 10.53
N PRO A 52 8.46 26.02 9.73
CA PRO A 52 7.40 26.94 9.32
C PRO A 52 6.45 26.28 8.31
N THR A 53 5.26 26.87 8.16
CA THR A 53 4.35 26.53 7.04
C THR A 53 5.09 26.66 5.70
N GLY A 54 4.94 25.66 4.83
CA GLY A 54 5.67 25.60 3.56
C GLY A 54 7.07 25.00 3.65
N SER A 55 7.44 24.40 4.79
CA SER A 55 8.66 23.58 4.90
C SER A 55 8.71 22.48 3.83
N PRO A 56 9.91 22.04 3.42
CA PRO A 56 10.07 20.89 2.53
C PRO A 56 9.39 19.64 3.10
N ASP A 57 8.95 18.74 2.22
CA ASP A 57 8.29 17.47 2.59
C ASP A 57 9.15 16.58 3.49
N PHE A 58 10.47 16.73 3.40
CA PHE A 58 11.47 16.03 4.19
C PHE A 58 12.59 16.98 4.56
N VAL A 59 12.88 17.07 5.85
CA VAL A 59 13.99 17.83 6.44
C VAL A 59 14.92 16.84 7.13
N TYR A 60 16.22 16.94 6.88
CA TYR A 60 17.20 16.00 7.41
C TYR A 60 18.01 16.65 8.51
N LEU A 61 18.09 15.98 9.66
CA LEU A 61 18.99 16.31 10.76
C LEU A 61 20.24 15.42 10.65
N PRO A 62 21.41 15.97 10.25
CA PRO A 62 22.64 15.20 10.17
C PRO A 62 23.16 14.86 11.57
N VAL A 63 23.60 13.63 11.76
CA VAL A 63 24.15 13.10 13.01
C VAL A 63 25.48 12.43 12.71
N GLU A 64 26.58 12.97 13.25
CA GLU A 64 27.90 12.34 13.15
C GLU A 64 27.97 11.19 14.15
N VAL A 65 27.88 9.97 13.64
CA VAL A 65 27.98 8.74 14.43
C VAL A 65 29.46 8.33 14.50
N PRO A 66 30.10 8.31 15.68
CA PRO A 66 31.47 7.85 15.85
C PRO A 66 31.60 6.33 15.75
N SER A 67 32.83 5.83 15.74
CA SER A 67 33.11 4.39 15.82
C SER A 67 32.72 3.82 17.18
N GLY A 68 32.36 2.52 17.22
CA GLY A 68 32.10 1.80 18.47
C GLY A 68 30.67 1.94 19.00
N VAL A 69 29.77 2.58 18.23
CA VAL A 69 28.34 2.61 18.54
C VAL A 69 27.71 1.27 18.22
N ARG A 70 27.06 0.65 19.21
CA ARG A 70 26.30 -0.60 19.04
C ARG A 70 24.80 -0.37 18.82
N GLU A 71 24.30 0.80 19.24
CA GLU A 71 22.88 1.17 19.12
C GLU A 71 22.73 2.67 18.88
N LEU A 72 21.90 3.02 17.90
CA LEU A 72 21.35 4.36 17.71
C LEU A 72 19.90 4.33 18.19
N HIS A 73 19.57 5.14 19.19
CA HIS A 73 18.21 5.36 19.68
C HIS A 73 17.79 6.82 19.46
N VAL A 74 16.60 7.05 18.91
CA VAL A 74 16.09 8.37 18.58
C VAL A 74 14.64 8.47 19.04
N ALA A 75 14.33 9.48 19.84
CA ALA A 75 12.97 9.86 20.23
C ALA A 75 12.67 11.27 19.73
N TYR A 76 11.40 11.57 19.47
CA TYR A 76 10.98 12.93 19.13
C TYR A 76 9.62 13.30 19.72
N THR A 77 9.43 14.60 19.91
CA THR A 77 8.15 15.20 20.26
C THR A 77 7.93 16.45 19.41
N TYR A 78 6.68 16.86 19.26
CA TYR A 78 6.34 18.09 18.56
C TYR A 78 5.02 18.67 19.07
N GLU A 79 4.87 19.97 18.92
CA GLU A 79 3.69 20.69 19.39
C GLU A 79 2.49 20.43 18.49
N LYS A 80 1.32 20.24 19.11
CA LYS A 80 0.02 20.07 18.45
C LYS A 80 -0.92 21.20 18.90
N PRO A 81 -0.71 22.44 18.43
CA PRO A 81 -1.55 23.57 18.84
C PRO A 81 -2.98 23.37 18.38
N ALA A 82 -3.93 23.95 19.11
CA ALA A 82 -5.31 24.05 18.65
C ALA A 82 -5.37 24.93 17.38
N VAL A 83 -6.13 24.48 16.38
CA VAL A 83 -6.33 25.19 15.11
C VAL A 83 -7.82 25.42 14.85
N PRO A 84 -8.21 26.47 14.11
CA PRO A 84 -9.61 26.70 13.75
C PRO A 84 -10.21 25.53 12.97
N ALA A 85 -11.53 25.37 13.04
CA ALA A 85 -12.24 24.37 12.25
C ALA A 85 -11.90 24.50 10.75
N GLY A 86 -11.64 23.36 10.09
CA GLY A 86 -11.21 23.32 8.69
C GLY A 86 -9.71 23.55 8.45
N THR A 87 -8.93 23.87 9.49
CA THR A 87 -7.46 23.94 9.41
C THR A 87 -6.85 22.63 9.89
N VAL A 88 -5.84 22.12 9.19
CA VAL A 88 -5.14 20.90 9.60
C VAL A 88 -4.08 21.25 10.66
N GLY A 89 -4.02 20.45 11.72
CA GLY A 89 -3.01 20.59 12.78
C GLY A 89 -1.62 20.08 12.36
N ASN A 90 -0.70 20.03 13.32
CA ASN A 90 0.63 19.48 13.08
C ASN A 90 0.63 17.94 13.07
N ALA A 91 1.30 17.36 12.07
CA ALA A 91 1.69 15.97 12.04
C ALA A 91 3.13 15.91 11.52
N LEU A 92 4.00 15.21 12.24
CA LEU A 92 5.42 15.08 11.90
C LEU A 92 5.77 13.61 11.89
N ASP A 93 6.23 13.13 10.74
CA ASP A 93 6.73 11.78 10.56
C ASP A 93 8.22 11.71 10.89
N ILE A 94 8.69 10.50 11.22
CA ILE A 94 10.11 10.25 11.48
C ILE A 94 10.63 9.00 10.77
N GLY A 95 11.89 9.06 10.33
CA GLY A 95 12.66 7.92 9.85
C GLY A 95 14.15 8.22 9.84
N VAL A 96 14.93 7.36 9.20
CA VAL A 96 16.40 7.51 9.21
C VAL A 96 17.07 6.95 7.96
N PHE A 97 18.11 7.65 7.52
CA PHE A 97 19.06 7.21 6.52
C PHE A 97 20.45 7.15 7.15
N ASP A 98 21.25 6.14 6.79
CA ASP A 98 22.59 5.96 7.34
C ASP A 98 23.67 6.74 6.58
N GLU A 99 24.94 6.40 6.83
CA GLU A 99 26.12 7.05 6.26
C GLU A 99 26.19 6.97 4.73
N ARG A 100 25.36 6.12 4.10
CA ARG A 100 25.26 6.00 2.64
C ARG A 100 24.36 7.10 2.03
N GLY A 101 23.79 7.97 2.86
CA GLY A 101 23.17 9.23 2.46
C GLY A 101 21.70 9.14 2.05
N THR A 102 21.13 10.30 1.73
CA THR A 102 19.68 10.50 1.54
C THR A 102 19.24 10.54 0.07
N ALA A 103 20.12 10.20 -0.87
CA ALA A 103 19.82 10.24 -2.31
C ALA A 103 18.55 9.44 -2.64
N LEU A 104 17.73 9.96 -3.56
CA LEU A 104 16.44 9.36 -3.92
C LEU A 104 16.62 7.99 -4.60
N GLY A 105 16.02 6.96 -4.00
CA GLY A 105 16.20 5.55 -4.38
C GLY A 105 17.59 5.00 -4.04
N GLY A 106 18.36 5.72 -3.21
CA GLY A 106 19.70 5.34 -2.77
C GLY A 106 19.70 4.21 -1.73
N LYS A 107 20.91 3.83 -1.30
CA LYS A 107 21.11 2.69 -0.40
C LYS A 107 21.00 3.03 1.09
N GLY A 108 20.88 4.30 1.44
CA GLY A 108 20.97 4.75 2.84
C GLY A 108 19.73 4.52 3.68
N PHE A 109 18.58 4.14 3.11
CA PHE A 109 17.35 3.94 3.88
C PHE A 109 17.53 2.89 4.99
N ARG A 110 17.08 3.22 6.21
CA ARG A 110 17.14 2.35 7.38
C ARG A 110 15.82 2.18 8.13
N GLY A 111 14.78 2.91 7.75
CA GLY A 111 13.45 2.74 8.32
C GLY A 111 12.62 4.00 8.33
N TRP A 112 11.33 3.80 8.50
CA TRP A 112 10.31 4.83 8.51
C TRP A 112 9.21 4.43 9.49
N SER A 113 8.83 5.34 10.39
CA SER A 113 7.67 5.15 11.27
C SER A 113 6.41 5.83 10.75
N GLY A 114 6.53 6.74 9.77
CA GLY A 114 5.50 7.75 9.57
C GLY A 114 5.24 8.47 10.90
N GLY A 115 3.97 8.65 11.25
CA GLY A 115 3.51 9.13 12.55
C GLY A 115 3.14 8.01 13.54
N ALA A 116 3.44 6.73 13.25
CA ALA A 116 2.99 5.60 14.06
C ALA A 116 3.75 5.44 15.38
N ARG A 117 4.97 5.98 15.49
CA ARG A 117 5.87 5.83 16.63
C ARG A 117 6.48 7.15 17.03
N THR A 118 6.79 7.31 18.32
CA THR A 118 7.46 8.49 18.89
C THR A 118 8.96 8.28 19.11
N GLU A 119 9.46 7.06 18.95
CA GLU A 119 10.87 6.71 19.06
C GLU A 119 11.19 5.44 18.26
N PHE A 120 12.48 5.24 17.99
CA PHE A 120 13.02 4.04 17.37
C PHE A 120 14.47 3.79 17.78
N PHE A 121 14.88 2.52 17.74
CA PHE A 121 16.27 2.11 17.85
C PHE A 121 16.71 1.26 16.65
N ILE A 122 18.01 1.27 16.36
CA ILE A 122 18.67 0.38 15.41
C ILE A 122 19.92 -0.22 16.06
N ARG A 123 20.03 -1.54 16.00
CA ARG A 123 21.22 -2.33 16.34
C ARG A 123 21.57 -3.28 15.20
N ALA A 124 22.71 -3.95 15.36
CA ALA A 124 23.16 -4.98 14.42
C ALA A 124 22.21 -6.19 14.35
N ASP A 125 21.66 -6.61 15.48
CA ASP A 125 20.85 -7.81 15.67
C ASP A 125 19.33 -7.55 15.65
N ASP A 126 18.91 -6.32 15.95
CA ASP A 126 17.51 -5.98 16.17
C ASP A 126 17.22 -4.50 15.91
N ALA A 127 15.97 -4.16 15.65
CA ALA A 127 15.52 -2.79 15.44
C ALA A 127 14.03 -2.65 15.78
N THR A 128 13.58 -1.42 16.03
CA THR A 128 12.15 -1.13 16.18
C THR A 128 11.39 -1.55 14.90
N PRO A 129 10.18 -2.15 15.00
CA PRO A 129 9.38 -2.45 13.81
C PRO A 129 9.16 -1.19 12.95
N GLY A 130 9.40 -1.32 11.64
CA GLY A 130 9.51 -0.21 10.69
C GLY A 130 10.95 0.12 10.29
N TYR A 131 11.94 -0.41 11.02
CA TYR A 131 13.36 -0.19 10.82
C TYR A 131 14.12 -1.47 10.50
N ILE A 132 15.16 -1.34 9.70
CA ILE A 132 15.98 -2.45 9.21
C ILE A 132 17.16 -2.63 10.18
N PRO A 133 17.28 -3.80 10.85
CA PRO A 133 18.44 -4.09 11.69
C PRO A 133 19.72 -4.22 10.84
N GLY A 134 20.85 -3.99 11.47
CA GLY A 134 22.17 -4.03 10.83
C GLY A 134 23.14 -3.06 11.49
N PRO A 135 24.46 -3.24 11.29
CA PRO A 135 25.48 -2.54 12.05
C PRO A 135 25.32 -1.01 11.97
N VAL A 136 25.52 -0.34 13.10
CA VAL A 136 25.59 1.12 13.19
C VAL A 136 27.01 1.54 12.82
N ARG A 137 27.20 1.90 11.56
CA ARG A 137 28.52 2.26 11.00
C ARG A 137 28.85 3.72 11.31
N PRO A 138 30.13 4.06 11.51
CA PRO A 138 30.53 5.44 11.69
C PRO A 138 30.30 6.26 10.42
N GLY A 139 29.98 7.53 10.58
CA GLY A 139 29.73 8.50 9.51
C GLY A 139 28.49 9.36 9.76
N THR A 140 28.11 10.15 8.76
CA THR A 140 26.96 11.07 8.87
C THR A 140 25.65 10.34 8.58
N TRP A 141 24.90 10.03 9.63
CA TRP A 141 23.52 9.56 9.54
C TRP A 141 22.56 10.75 9.42
N HIS A 142 21.35 10.51 8.94
CA HIS A 142 20.35 11.54 8.70
C HIS A 142 19.01 11.11 9.28
N ILE A 143 18.61 11.71 10.39
CA ILE A 143 17.24 11.58 10.90
C ILE A 143 16.35 12.39 9.96
N ALA A 144 15.40 11.70 9.32
CA ALA A 144 14.47 12.31 8.38
C ALA A 144 13.19 12.70 9.12
N LEU A 145 12.92 14.01 9.13
CA LEU A 145 11.68 14.60 9.64
C LEU A 145 10.76 14.88 8.45
N GLY A 146 9.59 14.25 8.41
CA GLY A 146 8.59 14.47 7.38
C GLY A 146 7.42 15.29 7.91
N PRO A 147 7.43 16.64 7.84
CA PRO A 147 6.28 17.44 8.28
C PRO A 147 5.07 17.12 7.39
N TYR A 148 4.21 16.22 7.87
CA TYR A 148 3.08 15.70 7.12
C TYR A 148 2.05 16.81 6.89
N THR A 149 1.73 17.53 7.96
CA THR A 149 0.96 18.77 7.95
C THR A 149 1.59 19.77 8.92
N VAL A 150 1.56 21.05 8.57
CA VAL A 150 2.09 22.14 9.41
C VAL A 150 0.98 23.16 9.63
N ALA A 151 0.64 23.38 10.90
CA ALA A 151 -0.30 24.39 11.33
C ALA A 151 0.24 25.80 11.05
N PRO A 152 -0.62 26.83 10.90
CA PRO A 152 -0.18 28.20 10.61
C PRO A 152 0.85 28.77 11.60
N GLN A 153 0.84 28.32 12.85
CA GLN A 153 1.76 28.71 13.91
C GLN A 153 3.18 28.10 13.74
N GLY A 154 3.34 27.16 12.81
CA GLY A 154 4.54 26.34 12.66
C GLY A 154 4.51 25.06 13.51
N LEU A 155 5.52 24.23 13.30
CA LEU A 155 5.69 22.94 13.96
C LEU A 155 6.99 22.96 14.75
N ALA A 156 6.88 23.33 16.03
CA ALA A 156 7.98 23.20 16.97
C ALA A 156 8.20 21.72 17.31
N TYR A 157 9.45 21.28 17.30
CA TYR A 157 9.84 19.90 17.54
C TYR A 157 11.08 19.81 18.44
N GLU A 158 11.24 18.63 19.04
CA GLU A 158 12.40 18.21 19.80
C GLU A 158 12.79 16.79 19.37
N VAL A 159 14.05 16.56 19.05
CA VAL A 159 14.63 15.25 18.74
C VAL A 159 15.72 14.94 19.76
N THR A 160 15.62 13.82 20.45
CA THR A 160 16.62 13.31 21.38
C THR A 160 17.29 12.08 20.80
N ILE A 161 18.62 12.13 20.69
CA ILE A 161 19.46 11.13 20.06
C ILE A 161 20.36 10.55 21.13
N THR A 162 20.31 9.24 21.31
CA THR A 162 21.17 8.51 22.24
C THR A 162 21.99 7.49 21.48
N LEU A 163 23.31 7.56 21.64
CA LEU A 163 24.25 6.56 21.14
C LEU A 163 24.69 5.69 22.30
N THR A 164 24.52 4.37 22.17
CA THR A 164 25.09 3.41 23.12
C THR A 164 26.33 2.79 22.51
N TYR A 165 27.45 2.81 23.24
CA TYR A 165 28.73 2.26 22.83
C TYR A 165 28.95 0.83 23.32
N GLY A 166 29.79 0.09 22.60
CA GLY A 166 30.26 -1.23 22.97
C GLY A 166 30.30 -2.20 21.80
N GLU A 167 30.50 -3.47 22.11
CA GLU A 167 30.50 -4.54 21.10
C GLU A 167 29.13 -4.65 20.41
N PRO A 168 29.07 -4.63 19.06
CA PRO A 168 27.84 -4.83 18.33
C PRO A 168 27.26 -6.23 18.53
N GLY A 169 25.93 -6.33 18.56
CA GLY A 169 25.23 -7.61 18.47
C GLY A 169 25.55 -8.35 17.16
N LYS A 170 25.24 -9.65 17.11
CA LYS A 170 25.46 -10.45 15.89
C LYS A 170 24.31 -10.21 14.91
N ALA A 171 24.62 -9.71 13.72
CA ALA A 171 23.64 -9.53 12.68
C ALA A 171 22.95 -10.86 12.30
N VAL A 172 21.62 -10.83 12.29
CA VAL A 172 20.79 -11.97 11.87
C VAL A 172 20.63 -11.91 10.36
N LYS A 173 20.93 -13.02 9.67
CA LYS A 173 20.67 -13.13 8.23
C LYS A 173 19.16 -13.30 8.04
N PRO A 174 18.48 -12.44 7.28
CA PRO A 174 17.05 -12.56 7.06
C PRO A 174 16.73 -13.84 6.27
N VAL A 175 15.64 -14.50 6.67
CA VAL A 175 15.00 -15.59 5.94
C VAL A 175 13.66 -15.07 5.46
N TYR A 176 13.31 -15.34 4.21
CA TYR A 176 12.10 -14.82 3.56
C TYR A 176 11.11 -15.94 3.28
N PRO A 177 9.80 -15.65 3.22
CA PRO A 177 8.80 -16.65 2.86
C PRO A 177 9.06 -17.24 1.46
N PRO A 178 8.70 -18.51 1.23
CA PRO A 178 8.82 -19.13 -0.08
C PRO A 178 7.89 -18.45 -1.10
N SER A 179 8.27 -18.43 -2.38
CA SER A 179 7.44 -17.89 -3.47
C SER A 179 6.33 -18.84 -3.93
N ARG A 180 6.08 -19.90 -3.17
CA ARG A 180 5.12 -20.97 -3.47
C ARG A 180 4.56 -21.53 -2.16
N ALA A 181 3.27 -21.86 -2.17
CA ALA A 181 2.62 -22.69 -1.17
C ALA A 181 1.97 -23.91 -1.87
N LYS A 182 1.38 -24.81 -1.10
CA LYS A 182 0.67 -25.99 -1.62
C LYS A 182 -0.62 -25.55 -2.32
N GLY A 183 -0.57 -25.49 -3.65
CA GLY A 183 -1.73 -25.19 -4.47
C GLY A 183 -2.58 -26.42 -4.82
N ARG A 184 -3.60 -26.14 -5.63
CA ARG A 184 -4.60 -27.08 -6.17
C ARG A 184 -4.50 -27.19 -7.71
N GLY A 185 -3.37 -26.80 -8.30
CA GLY A 185 -3.24 -26.62 -9.74
C GLY A 185 -4.07 -25.44 -10.24
N ARG A 186 -4.60 -25.51 -11.46
CA ARG A 186 -5.39 -24.42 -12.03
C ARG A 186 -6.71 -24.26 -11.29
N ALA A 187 -6.83 -23.21 -10.50
CA ALA A 187 -7.98 -22.99 -9.62
C ALA A 187 -8.20 -21.50 -9.32
N TRP A 188 -9.36 -21.20 -8.74
CA TRP A 188 -9.61 -19.91 -8.11
C TRP A 188 -8.97 -19.89 -6.71
N TYR A 189 -8.05 -18.95 -6.51
CA TYR A 189 -7.38 -18.70 -5.24
C TYR A 189 -7.84 -17.36 -4.67
N ARG A 190 -8.09 -17.30 -3.37
CA ARG A 190 -8.57 -16.10 -2.67
C ARG A 190 -7.41 -15.40 -1.99
N GLY A 191 -7.34 -14.07 -2.07
CA GLY A 191 -6.32 -13.33 -1.36
C GLY A 191 -6.68 -11.91 -0.98
N ASP A 192 -5.78 -11.33 -0.20
CA ASP A 192 -5.85 -9.96 0.31
C ASP A 192 -4.46 -9.33 0.17
N CYS A 193 -4.34 -8.39 -0.76
CA CYS A 193 -3.04 -7.86 -1.16
C CYS A 193 -2.65 -6.54 -0.47
N HIS A 194 -3.51 -6.02 0.41
CA HIS A 194 -3.32 -4.74 1.07
C HIS A 194 -3.73 -4.88 2.53
N LEU A 195 -2.74 -4.94 3.43
CA LEU A 195 -2.92 -5.05 4.88
C LEU A 195 -1.64 -4.63 5.62
N HIS A 196 -1.80 -4.18 6.87
CA HIS A 196 -0.71 -3.58 7.64
C HIS A 196 -0.51 -4.29 8.97
N SER A 197 0.75 -4.55 9.31
CA SER A 197 1.13 -5.06 10.61
C SER A 197 1.68 -3.93 11.48
N TRP A 198 2.14 -4.28 12.68
CA TRP A 198 2.86 -3.36 13.55
C TRP A 198 4.21 -2.87 12.99
N TYR A 199 4.64 -3.32 11.80
CA TYR A 199 5.85 -2.85 11.15
C TYR A 199 5.64 -1.51 10.41
N SER A 200 4.40 -1.08 10.19
CA SER A 200 4.02 0.30 9.90
C SER A 200 3.11 0.86 11.00
N ASP A 201 1.86 1.13 10.69
CA ASP A 201 0.85 1.76 11.53
C ASP A 201 -0.29 0.80 11.91
N GLY A 202 -0.21 -0.46 11.49
CA GLY A 202 -1.05 -1.54 11.99
C GLY A 202 -0.81 -1.82 13.48
N ARG A 203 -1.66 -2.68 14.04
CA ARG A 203 -1.61 -3.07 15.47
C ARG A 203 -1.56 -4.58 15.68
N ARG A 204 -1.57 -5.35 14.60
CA ARG A 204 -1.47 -6.82 14.64
C ARG A 204 -0.06 -7.26 14.29
N THR A 205 0.36 -8.36 14.89
CA THR A 205 1.59 -9.07 14.54
C THR A 205 1.40 -9.83 13.22
N PRO A 206 2.48 -10.16 12.48
CA PRO A 206 2.41 -11.03 11.31
C PRO A 206 1.70 -12.38 11.60
N ALA A 207 1.90 -12.94 12.80
CA ALA A 207 1.25 -14.19 13.21
C ALA A 207 -0.27 -14.06 13.36
N GLU A 208 -0.75 -12.97 13.99
CA GLU A 208 -2.18 -12.70 14.09
C GLU A 208 -2.82 -12.48 12.72
N ILE A 209 -2.15 -11.74 11.83
CA ILE A 209 -2.64 -11.51 10.46
C ILE A 209 -2.72 -12.84 9.70
N ALA A 210 -1.68 -13.68 9.77
CA ALA A 210 -1.67 -14.97 9.09
C ALA A 210 -2.76 -15.93 9.63
N ALA A 211 -3.06 -15.87 10.93
CA ALA A 211 -4.18 -16.61 11.51
C ALA A 211 -5.54 -16.09 11.01
N LEU A 212 -5.71 -14.76 10.95
CA LEU A 212 -6.93 -14.13 10.43
C LEU A 212 -7.12 -14.40 8.93
N ALA A 213 -6.05 -14.37 8.14
CA ALA A 213 -6.07 -14.72 6.71
C ALA A 213 -6.59 -16.15 6.49
N ARG A 214 -6.07 -17.12 7.25
CA ARG A 214 -6.57 -18.51 7.22
C ARG A 214 -8.02 -18.60 7.67
N ALA A 215 -8.42 -17.89 8.72
CA ALA A 215 -9.81 -17.85 9.18
C ALA A 215 -10.76 -17.25 8.12
N ALA A 216 -10.29 -16.25 7.38
CA ALA A 216 -10.97 -15.64 6.24
C ALA A 216 -10.95 -16.52 4.98
N GLY A 217 -10.27 -17.67 4.99
CA GLY A 217 -10.21 -18.59 3.85
C GLY A 217 -9.34 -18.08 2.70
N LEU A 218 -8.33 -17.27 3.00
CA LEU A 218 -7.37 -16.78 2.02
C LEU A 218 -6.30 -17.85 1.74
N ASP A 219 -5.97 -18.00 0.46
CA ASP A 219 -4.86 -18.81 -0.03
C ASP A 219 -3.56 -17.98 -0.14
N PHE A 220 -3.67 -16.66 -0.31
CA PHE A 220 -2.52 -15.77 -0.37
C PHE A 220 -2.77 -14.40 0.28
N ILE A 221 -1.70 -13.77 0.74
CA ILE A 221 -1.68 -12.37 1.18
C ILE A 221 -0.46 -11.65 0.61
N ASN A 222 -0.46 -10.32 0.64
CA ASN A 222 0.72 -9.49 0.42
C ASN A 222 0.98 -8.60 1.62
N THR A 223 2.24 -8.55 2.10
CA THR A 223 2.64 -7.51 3.05
C THR A 223 2.70 -6.16 2.34
N SER A 224 2.16 -5.11 2.97
CA SER A 224 2.10 -3.78 2.36
C SER A 224 2.42 -2.66 3.34
N GLU A 225 3.34 -2.88 4.28
CA GLU A 225 3.74 -1.87 5.27
C GLU A 225 4.10 -0.54 4.60
N HIS A 226 3.70 0.58 5.20
CA HIS A 226 3.98 1.91 4.66
C HIS A 226 5.48 2.22 4.58
N ASN A 227 5.98 2.39 3.35
CA ASN A 227 7.32 2.92 3.06
C ASN A 227 8.49 2.16 3.72
N THR A 228 8.31 0.88 4.03
CA THR A 228 9.36 0.06 4.66
C THR A 228 9.22 -1.42 4.31
N HIS A 229 10.33 -2.04 3.92
CA HIS A 229 10.40 -3.49 3.70
C HIS A 229 10.82 -4.26 4.96
N SER A 230 10.83 -3.62 6.14
CA SER A 230 11.36 -4.21 7.39
C SER A 230 10.63 -5.49 7.82
N ALA A 231 9.34 -5.63 7.48
CA ALA A 231 8.55 -6.81 7.81
C ALA A 231 8.91 -8.06 7.00
N HIS A 232 9.57 -7.93 5.83
CA HIS A 232 9.65 -9.02 4.84
C HIS A 232 10.19 -10.34 5.40
N ALA A 233 11.19 -10.28 6.30
CA ALA A 233 11.78 -11.48 6.89
C ALA A 233 10.89 -12.15 7.96
N HIS A 234 10.02 -11.37 8.61
CA HIS A 234 9.19 -11.83 9.71
C HIS A 234 7.96 -12.62 9.26
N TRP A 235 7.70 -12.65 7.96
CA TRP A 235 6.63 -13.45 7.36
C TRP A 235 7.04 -14.90 7.06
N SER A 236 8.33 -15.22 7.07
CA SER A 236 8.85 -16.56 6.69
C SER A 236 8.22 -17.69 7.51
N GLU A 237 8.13 -17.52 8.82
CA GLU A 237 7.53 -18.50 9.75
C GLU A 237 6.00 -18.58 9.64
N GLN A 238 5.35 -17.59 9.02
CA GLN A 238 3.89 -17.48 8.99
C GLN A 238 3.25 -18.12 7.74
N ALA A 239 4.05 -18.30 6.68
CA ALA A 239 3.60 -18.90 5.42
C ALA A 239 3.12 -20.35 5.61
N GLY A 240 3.91 -21.16 6.33
CA GLY A 240 3.67 -22.61 6.41
C GLY A 240 3.66 -23.24 5.01
N ASP A 241 2.93 -24.34 4.86
CA ASP A 241 2.74 -25.02 3.57
C ASP A 241 1.48 -24.55 2.83
N ASP A 242 0.59 -23.79 3.48
CA ASP A 242 -0.80 -23.57 3.05
C ASP A 242 -1.13 -22.12 2.68
N LEU A 243 -0.32 -21.14 3.09
CA LEU A 243 -0.54 -19.72 2.81
C LEU A 243 0.63 -19.14 2.01
N LEU A 244 0.35 -18.65 0.80
CA LEU A 244 1.34 -17.92 0.01
C LEU A 244 1.45 -16.47 0.53
N ILE A 245 2.64 -16.07 0.96
CA ILE A 245 2.88 -14.69 1.43
C ILE A 245 3.77 -13.97 0.43
N LEU A 246 3.14 -13.09 -0.34
CA LEU A 246 3.80 -12.17 -1.25
C LEU A 246 4.43 -11.03 -0.46
N LEU A 247 5.59 -10.55 -0.94
CA LEU A 247 6.31 -9.45 -0.32
C LEU A 247 6.05 -8.14 -1.05
N GLY A 248 6.06 -7.02 -0.35
CA GLY A 248 5.66 -5.74 -0.89
C GLY A 248 5.61 -4.67 0.18
N GLU A 249 5.30 -3.46 -0.26
CA GLU A 249 5.08 -2.29 0.59
C GLU A 249 4.01 -1.41 -0.05
N GLU A 250 3.29 -0.65 0.76
CA GLU A 250 2.48 0.46 0.28
C GLU A 250 3.36 1.72 0.27
N VAL A 251 3.63 2.23 -0.93
CA VAL A 251 4.40 3.45 -1.14
C VAL A 251 3.45 4.63 -0.96
N THR A 252 3.56 5.27 0.20
CA THR A 252 2.67 6.34 0.64
C THR A 252 3.29 7.70 0.38
N THR A 253 2.88 8.32 -0.72
CA THR A 253 3.32 9.66 -1.13
C THR A 253 2.39 10.75 -0.60
N ARG A 254 2.67 12.02 -0.93
CA ARG A 254 1.76 13.15 -0.67
C ARG A 254 0.58 13.25 -1.66
N ASN A 255 0.54 12.39 -2.68
CA ASN A 255 -0.33 12.53 -3.85
C ASN A 255 -0.93 11.20 -4.34
N GLY A 256 -1.05 10.23 -3.45
CA GLY A 256 -1.52 8.89 -3.78
C GLY A 256 -0.68 7.80 -3.12
N HIS A 257 -1.31 6.67 -2.88
CA HIS A 257 -0.64 5.45 -2.42
C HIS A 257 -0.59 4.41 -3.56
N VAL A 258 0.45 3.58 -3.54
CA VAL A 258 0.60 2.48 -4.51
C VAL A 258 1.19 1.26 -3.81
N VAL A 259 0.51 0.13 -3.92
CA VAL A 259 1.03 -1.16 -3.44
C VAL A 259 2.00 -1.71 -4.47
N ALA A 260 3.24 -1.95 -4.03
CA ALA A 260 4.25 -2.70 -4.76
C ALA A 260 4.05 -4.21 -4.51
N LEU A 261 3.15 -4.82 -5.27
CA LEU A 261 2.60 -6.15 -4.99
C LEU A 261 3.52 -7.28 -5.47
N GLY A 262 4.01 -8.10 -4.53
CA GLY A 262 4.85 -9.27 -4.85
C GLY A 262 6.21 -8.87 -5.43
N THR A 263 6.97 -8.04 -4.73
CA THR A 263 8.36 -7.67 -5.04
C THR A 263 9.38 -8.65 -4.45
N ASP A 264 10.62 -8.56 -4.93
CA ASP A 264 11.74 -9.30 -4.33
C ASP A 264 12.02 -8.84 -2.89
N PRO A 265 12.47 -9.74 -2.00
CA PRO A 265 12.76 -9.38 -0.62
C PRO A 265 13.78 -8.25 -0.48
N GLY A 266 13.53 -7.31 0.45
CA GLY A 266 14.43 -6.18 0.69
C GLY A 266 14.36 -5.07 -0.37
N THR A 267 13.39 -5.13 -1.28
CA THR A 267 13.14 -4.05 -2.24
C THR A 267 12.63 -2.81 -1.51
N PHE A 268 13.33 -1.69 -1.68
CA PHE A 268 12.91 -0.38 -1.18
C PHE A 268 12.45 0.52 -2.34
N ILE A 269 11.23 1.03 -2.30
CA ILE A 269 10.68 2.01 -3.23
C ILE A 269 10.55 3.36 -2.51
N ASP A 270 11.25 4.35 -3.04
CA ASP A 270 11.38 5.63 -2.36
C ASP A 270 10.18 6.52 -2.65
N TRP A 271 9.37 6.82 -1.62
CA TRP A 271 8.14 7.60 -1.71
C TRP A 271 8.33 9.13 -1.73
N ARG A 272 9.57 9.61 -1.59
CA ARG A 272 9.90 11.03 -1.31
C ARG A 272 9.81 11.91 -2.58
N TYR A 273 8.64 11.93 -3.19
CA TYR A 273 8.31 12.71 -4.38
C TYR A 273 6.82 13.08 -4.42
N ARG A 274 6.50 14.12 -5.20
CA ARG A 274 5.14 14.55 -5.51
C ARG A 274 4.77 14.19 -6.95
N ALA A 275 3.47 14.21 -7.27
CA ALA A 275 2.98 13.99 -8.63
C ALA A 275 3.60 14.96 -9.64
N ARG A 276 3.73 16.23 -9.26
CA ARG A 276 4.35 17.28 -10.10
C ARG A 276 5.85 17.07 -10.37
N ASP A 277 6.52 16.22 -9.61
CA ASP A 277 7.96 15.99 -9.79
C ASP A 277 8.25 15.01 -10.95
N ASN A 278 7.20 14.39 -11.51
CA ASN A 278 7.27 13.43 -12.62
C ASN A 278 8.27 12.27 -12.37
N ARG A 279 8.27 11.73 -11.14
CA ARG A 279 9.16 10.63 -10.72
C ARG A 279 8.49 9.27 -10.64
N PHE A 280 7.15 9.21 -10.63
CA PHE A 280 6.43 7.97 -10.41
C PHE A 280 6.81 6.88 -11.40
N GLY A 281 6.90 7.17 -12.70
CA GLY A 281 7.30 6.17 -13.71
C GLY A 281 8.67 5.54 -13.46
N LYS A 282 9.62 6.24 -12.83
CA LYS A 282 10.91 5.66 -12.40
C LYS A 282 10.70 4.58 -11.34
N TYR A 283 9.86 4.84 -10.35
CA TYR A 283 9.61 3.93 -9.24
C TYR A 283 8.65 2.80 -9.60
N ALA A 284 7.69 3.06 -10.48
CA ALA A 284 6.87 2.03 -11.12
C ALA A 284 7.75 1.01 -11.89
N ARG A 285 8.75 1.48 -12.65
CA ARG A 285 9.74 0.57 -13.25
C ARG A 285 10.54 -0.21 -12.21
N LYS A 286 10.98 0.44 -11.12
CA LYS A 286 11.71 -0.26 -10.04
C LYS A 286 10.87 -1.39 -9.41
N ILE A 287 9.56 -1.17 -9.22
CA ILE A 287 8.65 -2.21 -8.74
C ILE A 287 8.65 -3.40 -9.69
N ARG A 288 8.53 -3.18 -11.00
CA ARG A 288 8.55 -4.23 -12.03
C ARG A 288 9.91 -4.92 -12.16
N ASP A 289 11.01 -4.18 -12.05
CA ASP A 289 12.37 -4.73 -12.06
C ASP A 289 12.61 -5.67 -10.87
N ALA A 290 11.91 -5.44 -9.75
CA ALA A 290 11.87 -6.33 -8.59
C ALA A 290 10.80 -7.43 -8.70
N GLY A 291 10.21 -7.64 -9.89
CA GLY A 291 9.18 -8.64 -10.18
C GLY A 291 7.79 -8.34 -9.61
N GLY A 292 7.53 -7.11 -9.15
CA GLY A 292 6.25 -6.70 -8.58
C GLY A 292 5.22 -6.22 -9.60
N LEU A 293 3.99 -6.00 -9.12
CA LEU A 293 2.95 -5.23 -9.81
C LEU A 293 2.80 -3.85 -9.20
N VAL A 294 2.50 -2.87 -10.06
CA VAL A 294 2.17 -1.50 -9.67
C VAL A 294 0.66 -1.39 -9.49
N VAL A 295 0.20 -1.25 -8.25
CA VAL A 295 -1.23 -1.20 -7.91
C VAL A 295 -1.58 0.12 -7.22
N PRO A 296 -2.10 1.14 -7.92
CA PRO A 296 -2.68 2.31 -7.27
C PRO A 296 -3.73 1.86 -6.26
N ALA A 297 -3.52 2.22 -5.00
CA ALA A 297 -4.40 1.87 -3.90
C ALA A 297 -5.51 2.89 -3.75
N HIS A 298 -6.70 2.41 -3.37
CA HIS A 298 -7.88 3.20 -2.99
C HIS A 298 -7.94 4.62 -3.59
N PRO A 299 -8.00 4.76 -4.93
CA PRO A 299 -7.59 5.99 -5.63
C PRO A 299 -8.40 7.23 -5.27
N HIS A 300 -9.62 7.04 -4.76
CA HIS A 300 -10.52 8.11 -4.34
C HIS A 300 -10.64 8.27 -2.81
N ALA A 301 -9.82 7.55 -2.02
CA ALA A 301 -9.78 7.68 -0.58
C ALA A 301 -9.60 9.15 -0.15
N THR A 302 -10.34 9.52 0.89
CA THR A 302 -10.47 10.92 1.34
C THR A 302 -9.48 11.30 2.44
N CYS A 303 -8.69 10.35 2.94
CA CYS A 303 -7.60 10.65 3.86
C CYS A 303 -6.55 11.56 3.18
N ILE A 304 -5.91 12.40 4.00
CA ILE A 304 -4.87 13.31 3.51
C ILE A 304 -3.79 12.46 2.83
N GLY A 305 -3.32 12.88 1.64
CA GLY A 305 -2.26 12.20 0.89
C GLY A 305 -2.66 10.93 0.15
N CYS A 306 -3.81 10.31 0.48
CA CYS A 306 -4.25 9.03 -0.08
C CYS A 306 -4.77 9.15 -1.51
N ASN A 307 -5.48 10.25 -1.83
CA ASN A 307 -6.11 10.44 -3.14
C ASN A 307 -5.08 10.41 -4.29
N TRP A 308 -5.29 9.51 -5.25
CA TRP A 308 -4.37 9.22 -6.34
C TRP A 308 -4.31 10.35 -7.37
N LYS A 309 -3.11 10.90 -7.62
CA LYS A 309 -2.88 12.02 -8.56
C LYS A 309 -1.82 11.77 -9.63
N PHE A 310 -1.32 10.54 -9.77
CA PHE A 310 -0.28 10.22 -10.75
C PHE A 310 -0.84 9.75 -12.11
N GLY A 311 -2.15 9.53 -12.20
CA GLY A 311 -2.79 8.88 -13.34
C GLY A 311 -2.49 7.38 -13.39
N PHE A 312 -3.25 6.63 -14.18
CA PHE A 312 -3.12 5.17 -14.28
C PHE A 312 -2.13 4.71 -15.36
N GLY A 313 -1.27 5.63 -15.80
CA GLY A 313 -0.28 5.44 -16.87
C GLY A 313 0.57 4.19 -16.72
N GLU A 314 0.96 3.96 -15.46
CA GLU A 314 1.90 2.96 -15.00
C GLU A 314 1.22 1.89 -14.14
N ALA A 315 -0.10 1.79 -14.12
CA ALA A 315 -0.79 0.78 -13.32
C ALA A 315 -0.80 -0.56 -14.05
N ASP A 316 -0.50 -1.64 -13.33
CA ASP A 316 -0.68 -3.02 -13.83
C ASP A 316 -2.05 -3.57 -13.40
N VAL A 317 -2.56 -3.14 -12.24
CA VAL A 317 -3.88 -3.45 -11.66
C VAL A 317 -4.33 -2.23 -10.84
N ILE A 318 -5.62 -2.01 -10.61
CA ILE A 318 -6.15 -0.92 -9.75
C ILE A 318 -6.97 -1.51 -8.61
N GLU A 319 -6.73 -1.04 -7.39
CA GLU A 319 -7.60 -1.34 -6.25
C GLU A 319 -8.86 -0.49 -6.33
N VAL A 320 -9.97 -1.11 -6.75
CA VAL A 320 -11.26 -0.45 -6.98
C VAL A 320 -12.18 -0.55 -5.76
N TRP A 321 -11.93 -1.51 -4.89
CA TRP A 321 -12.66 -1.67 -3.63
C TRP A 321 -11.68 -1.88 -2.48
N ASN A 322 -11.71 -0.97 -1.52
CA ASN A 322 -10.89 -1.00 -0.33
C ASN A 322 -11.73 -1.10 0.96
N GLY A 323 -11.49 -2.12 1.77
CA GLY A 323 -12.17 -2.28 3.06
C GLY A 323 -13.70 -2.35 2.98
N ALA A 324 -14.38 -1.55 3.80
CA ALA A 324 -15.84 -1.44 3.75
C ALA A 324 -16.25 -0.66 2.49
N TYR A 325 -17.20 -1.18 1.71
CA TYR A 325 -17.62 -0.52 0.47
C TYR A 325 -18.28 0.83 0.74
N THR A 326 -17.61 1.91 0.36
CA THR A 326 -18.03 3.30 0.61
C THR A 326 -18.18 4.10 -0.70
N PRO A 327 -18.72 5.35 -0.66
CA PRO A 327 -18.95 6.12 -1.87
C PRO A 327 -17.70 6.42 -2.71
N ASP A 328 -16.52 6.48 -2.11
CA ASP A 328 -15.24 6.58 -2.81
C ASP A 328 -14.91 5.32 -3.63
N ASP A 329 -15.25 4.12 -3.16
CA ASP A 329 -15.17 2.90 -3.97
C ASP A 329 -16.15 2.93 -5.16
N GLU A 330 -17.35 3.48 -4.97
CA GLU A 330 -18.29 3.64 -6.08
C GLU A 330 -17.73 4.59 -7.16
N VAL A 331 -17.01 5.64 -6.76
CA VAL A 331 -16.31 6.53 -7.70
C VAL A 331 -15.15 5.79 -8.37
N ALA A 332 -14.38 4.99 -7.62
CA ALA A 332 -13.30 4.18 -8.18
C ALA A 332 -13.82 3.17 -9.22
N LEU A 333 -14.95 2.52 -8.95
CA LEU A 333 -15.59 1.57 -9.86
C LEU A 333 -16.07 2.26 -11.15
N ALA A 334 -16.67 3.45 -11.03
CA ALA A 334 -17.12 4.23 -12.18
C ALA A 334 -15.96 4.75 -13.04
N ASP A 335 -14.87 5.24 -12.42
CA ASP A 335 -13.67 5.70 -13.14
C ASP A 335 -13.00 4.53 -13.88
N TRP A 336 -12.85 3.38 -13.20
CA TRP A 336 -12.32 2.16 -13.81
C TRP A 336 -13.18 1.65 -14.98
N ASP A 337 -14.52 1.64 -14.84
CA ASP A 337 -15.42 1.26 -15.94
C ASP A 337 -15.27 2.20 -17.15
N GLY A 338 -15.12 3.51 -16.92
CA GLY A 338 -14.80 4.48 -17.96
C GLY A 338 -13.48 4.17 -18.70
N MET A 339 -12.48 3.62 -17.99
CA MET A 339 -11.22 3.18 -18.60
C MET A 339 -11.41 1.92 -19.49
N LEU A 340 -12.34 1.02 -19.15
CA LEU A 340 -12.68 -0.13 -20.00
C LEU A 340 -13.25 0.34 -21.34
N VAL A 341 -14.18 1.31 -21.32
CA VAL A 341 -14.74 1.92 -22.55
C VAL A 341 -13.65 2.57 -23.41
N ALA A 342 -12.65 3.19 -22.79
CA ALA A 342 -11.53 3.76 -23.52
C ALA A 342 -10.67 2.68 -24.22
N SER A 343 -10.49 1.52 -23.57
CA SER A 343 -9.65 0.43 -24.09
C SER A 343 -10.20 -0.23 -25.37
N VAL A 344 -11.52 -0.25 -25.56
CA VAL A 344 -12.15 -0.85 -26.75
C VAL A 344 -12.11 0.03 -27.99
N ARG A 345 -11.67 1.30 -27.88
CA ARG A 345 -11.62 2.27 -28.99
C ARG A 345 -10.31 2.26 -29.78
N THR A 346 -9.25 1.66 -29.25
CA THR A 346 -7.91 1.75 -29.84
C THR A 346 -7.58 0.50 -30.64
N ASP A 347 -7.42 0.64 -31.96
CA ASP A 347 -7.01 -0.40 -32.93
C ASP A 347 -5.55 -0.87 -32.76
N GLY A 348 -5.01 -0.84 -31.54
CA GLY A 348 -3.56 -1.00 -31.31
C GLY A 348 -3.14 -1.33 -29.87
N GLY A 349 -4.05 -1.77 -29.01
CA GLY A 349 -3.65 -2.52 -27.81
C GLY A 349 -2.93 -1.74 -26.72
N ARG A 350 -3.48 -0.61 -26.25
CA ARG A 350 -3.28 -0.35 -24.82
C ARG A 350 -4.13 -1.38 -24.08
N SER A 351 -3.46 -2.34 -23.42
CA SER A 351 -4.16 -3.29 -22.55
C SER A 351 -5.03 -2.51 -21.57
N TRP A 352 -6.27 -2.95 -21.40
CA TRP A 352 -7.11 -2.51 -20.30
C TRP A 352 -6.42 -2.84 -18.97
N ILE A 353 -6.79 -2.13 -17.90
CA ILE A 353 -6.17 -2.32 -16.58
C ILE A 353 -7.16 -3.09 -15.71
N PRO A 354 -6.79 -4.29 -15.21
CA PRO A 354 -7.65 -5.05 -14.31
C PRO A 354 -7.92 -4.34 -12.99
N ALA A 355 -9.09 -4.66 -12.42
CA ALA A 355 -9.46 -4.25 -11.08
C ALA A 355 -9.23 -5.37 -10.05
N MET A 356 -9.02 -4.96 -8.81
CA MET A 356 -8.94 -5.81 -7.63
C MET A 356 -9.53 -5.11 -6.41
N GLY A 357 -9.58 -5.80 -5.28
CA GLY A 357 -9.99 -5.20 -4.00
C GLY A 357 -9.43 -5.93 -2.79
N ASN A 358 -9.11 -5.18 -1.74
CA ASN A 358 -8.39 -5.68 -0.57
C ASN A 358 -8.84 -4.98 0.72
N SER A 359 -8.44 -5.51 1.88
CA SER A 359 -8.99 -5.05 3.15
C SER A 359 -8.45 -3.74 3.66
N ASP A 360 -7.17 -3.45 3.40
CA ASP A 360 -6.41 -2.41 4.08
C ASP A 360 -6.58 -2.47 5.60
N ALA A 361 -6.54 -3.71 6.13
CA ALA A 361 -6.77 -3.97 7.54
C ALA A 361 -5.56 -3.53 8.38
N HIS A 362 -5.80 -2.69 9.39
CA HIS A 362 -4.76 -2.17 10.28
C HIS A 362 -4.87 -2.74 11.70
N ARG A 363 -6.09 -2.85 12.24
CA ARG A 363 -6.32 -3.21 13.64
C ARG A 363 -7.73 -3.77 13.84
N ASP A 364 -8.06 -4.20 15.06
CA ASP A 364 -9.45 -4.49 15.40
C ASP A 364 -10.30 -3.20 15.38
N PRO A 365 -11.51 -3.19 14.80
CA PRO A 365 -12.27 -4.32 14.24
C PRO A 365 -12.14 -4.53 12.72
N ASP A 366 -11.11 -3.97 12.06
CA ASP A 366 -10.89 -4.06 10.61
C ASP A 366 -10.73 -5.55 10.21
N PRO A 367 -11.61 -6.10 9.36
CA PRO A 367 -11.55 -7.50 8.94
C PRO A 367 -10.47 -7.74 7.88
N VAL A 368 -9.54 -8.66 8.16
CA VAL A 368 -8.62 -9.20 7.14
C VAL A 368 -9.44 -9.96 6.08
N GLY A 369 -9.18 -9.69 4.80
CA GLY A 369 -9.86 -10.32 3.68
C GLY A 369 -11.28 -9.84 3.43
N ARG A 370 -11.59 -8.56 3.68
CA ARG A 370 -12.83 -7.92 3.20
C ARG A 370 -12.53 -6.61 2.48
N PRO A 371 -12.72 -6.55 1.15
CA PRO A 371 -13.02 -7.68 0.27
C PRO A 371 -11.83 -8.61 0.05
N GLN A 372 -12.08 -9.70 -0.68
CA GLN A 372 -11.10 -10.65 -1.19
C GLN A 372 -10.97 -10.48 -2.70
N THR A 373 -9.74 -10.49 -3.20
CA THR A 373 -9.48 -10.68 -4.63
C THR A 373 -9.36 -12.17 -4.92
N VAL A 374 -10.22 -12.69 -5.80
CA VAL A 374 -10.26 -14.10 -6.20
C VAL A 374 -9.67 -14.23 -7.59
N VAL A 375 -8.57 -14.97 -7.73
CA VAL A 375 -7.73 -15.04 -8.93
C VAL A 375 -7.72 -16.44 -9.50
N LEU A 376 -7.97 -16.59 -10.79
CA LEU A 376 -7.76 -17.84 -11.51
C LEU A 376 -6.28 -17.93 -11.92
N ALA A 377 -5.55 -18.82 -11.26
CA ALA A 377 -4.13 -19.04 -11.47
C ALA A 377 -3.83 -20.53 -11.70
N ASP A 378 -2.74 -20.82 -12.41
CA ASP A 378 -2.35 -22.20 -12.74
C ASP A 378 -1.82 -23.00 -11.54
N ASP A 379 -1.39 -22.31 -10.48
CA ASP A 379 -1.01 -22.88 -9.20
C ASP A 379 -0.88 -21.78 -8.13
N LEU A 380 -0.62 -22.15 -6.87
CA LEU A 380 -0.41 -21.20 -5.77
C LEU A 380 1.07 -20.75 -5.69
N THR A 381 1.51 -19.97 -6.67
CA THR A 381 2.82 -19.31 -6.69
C THR A 381 2.71 -17.80 -6.91
N ARG A 382 3.75 -17.05 -6.51
CA ARG A 382 3.86 -15.61 -6.76
C ARG A 382 3.58 -15.28 -8.22
N GLU A 383 4.26 -15.96 -9.13
CA GLU A 383 4.21 -15.69 -10.56
C GLU A 383 2.82 -16.00 -11.14
N ALA A 384 2.22 -17.14 -10.74
CA ALA A 384 0.91 -17.55 -11.25
C ALA A 384 -0.22 -16.62 -10.77
N ILE A 385 -0.17 -16.18 -9.50
CA ILE A 385 -1.13 -15.20 -8.97
C ILE A 385 -0.96 -13.84 -9.68
N GLN A 386 0.26 -13.34 -9.81
CA GLN A 386 0.51 -12.07 -10.50
C GLN A 386 0.09 -12.12 -11.98
N GLU A 387 0.29 -13.25 -12.66
CA GLU A 387 -0.14 -13.43 -14.04
C GLU A 387 -1.66 -13.49 -14.18
N GLY A 388 -2.36 -14.17 -13.25
CA GLY A 388 -3.83 -14.12 -13.17
C GLY A 388 -4.36 -12.71 -12.97
N LEU A 389 -3.72 -11.91 -12.10
CA LEU A 389 -4.07 -10.51 -11.86
C LEU A 389 -3.81 -9.63 -13.09
N ARG A 390 -2.63 -9.72 -13.73
CA ARG A 390 -2.29 -8.93 -14.94
C ARG A 390 -3.24 -9.20 -16.10
N ALA A 391 -3.67 -10.45 -16.26
CA ALA A 391 -4.65 -10.83 -17.27
C ALA A 391 -6.09 -10.51 -16.88
N GLY A 392 -6.32 -10.01 -15.66
CA GLY A 392 -7.64 -9.72 -15.12
C GLY A 392 -8.56 -10.93 -15.01
N ARG A 393 -7.96 -12.13 -14.87
CA ARG A 393 -8.68 -13.36 -14.55
C ARG A 393 -9.02 -13.38 -13.06
N SER A 394 -9.74 -12.36 -12.61
CA SER A 394 -10.08 -12.16 -11.20
C SER A 394 -11.43 -11.49 -11.01
N TYR A 395 -12.06 -11.80 -9.88
CA TYR A 395 -13.22 -11.07 -9.37
C TYR A 395 -12.98 -10.70 -7.91
N VAL A 396 -13.76 -9.76 -7.40
CA VAL A 396 -13.68 -9.29 -6.01
C VAL A 396 -14.96 -9.69 -5.29
N ALA A 397 -14.85 -10.18 -4.05
CA ALA A 397 -15.97 -10.62 -3.23
C ALA A 397 -15.81 -10.17 -1.78
N GLU A 398 -16.89 -9.78 -1.11
CA GLU A 398 -16.83 -9.28 0.28
C GLU A 398 -16.31 -10.31 1.29
N SER A 399 -16.39 -11.61 0.98
CA SER A 399 -15.91 -12.68 1.84
C SER A 399 -15.78 -14.02 1.12
N LYS A 400 -15.27 -15.04 1.85
CA LYS A 400 -15.19 -16.43 1.39
C LYS A 400 -16.52 -17.09 1.06
N THR A 401 -17.64 -16.57 1.56
CA THR A 401 -18.96 -17.19 1.33
C THR A 401 -19.50 -16.86 -0.04
N VAL A 402 -19.07 -15.74 -0.65
CA VAL A 402 -19.54 -15.30 -1.96
C VAL A 402 -18.66 -15.87 -3.06
N SER A 403 -19.25 -16.63 -3.98
CA SER A 403 -18.54 -17.18 -5.15
C SER A 403 -19.31 -16.89 -6.43
N LEU A 404 -18.57 -16.59 -7.49
CA LEU A 404 -19.09 -16.27 -8.82
C LEU A 404 -18.54 -17.25 -9.86
N SER A 405 -19.39 -17.65 -10.81
CA SER A 405 -18.99 -18.16 -12.11
C SER A 405 -19.58 -17.23 -13.17
N PHE A 406 -18.75 -16.71 -14.08
CA PHE A 406 -19.18 -15.76 -15.09
C PHE A 406 -18.60 -16.15 -16.45
N THR A 407 -19.48 -16.39 -17.42
CA THR A 407 -19.12 -16.93 -18.73
C THR A 407 -19.92 -16.27 -19.83
N ALA A 408 -19.31 -16.14 -21.02
CA ALA A 408 -20.00 -15.79 -22.25
C ALA A 408 -19.83 -16.93 -23.27
N VAL A 409 -20.91 -17.32 -23.94
CA VAL A 409 -20.93 -18.41 -24.93
C VAL A 409 -21.49 -17.91 -26.27
N GLY A 410 -20.75 -18.16 -27.35
CA GLY A 410 -21.14 -17.85 -28.72
C GLY A 410 -22.03 -18.93 -29.34
N GLY A 411 -22.72 -18.59 -30.43
CA GLY A 411 -23.66 -19.49 -31.11
C GLY A 411 -23.05 -20.79 -31.66
N ARG A 412 -21.72 -20.88 -31.80
CA ARG A 412 -21.01 -22.09 -32.28
C ARG A 412 -20.26 -22.83 -31.17
N GLY A 413 -20.49 -22.46 -29.90
CA GLY A 413 -19.86 -23.09 -28.73
C GLY A 413 -18.52 -22.47 -28.30
N GLU A 414 -18.14 -21.33 -28.89
CA GLU A 414 -17.05 -20.50 -28.36
C GLU A 414 -17.37 -20.08 -26.92
N HIS A 415 -16.38 -20.01 -26.05
CA HIS A 415 -16.58 -19.64 -24.65
C HIS A 415 -15.44 -18.76 -24.15
N ALA A 416 -15.79 -17.82 -23.27
CA ALA A 416 -14.85 -16.95 -22.58
C ALA A 416 -15.26 -16.80 -21.11
N GLY A 417 -14.27 -16.67 -20.23
CA GLY A 417 -14.46 -16.38 -18.81
C GLY A 417 -13.99 -14.97 -18.45
N ILE A 418 -14.02 -14.68 -17.15
CA ILE A 418 -13.54 -13.42 -16.57
C ILE A 418 -12.10 -13.12 -17.02
N GLY A 419 -11.88 -11.93 -17.58
CA GLY A 419 -10.59 -11.48 -18.11
C GLY A 419 -10.31 -11.89 -19.56
N ASP A 420 -11.10 -12.81 -20.13
CA ASP A 420 -10.94 -13.29 -21.49
C ASP A 420 -11.76 -12.47 -22.51
N ARG A 421 -11.54 -12.78 -23.80
CA ARG A 421 -12.31 -12.27 -24.92
C ARG A 421 -13.07 -13.42 -25.59
N LEU A 422 -14.33 -13.17 -25.93
CA LEU A 422 -15.14 -14.05 -26.77
C LEU A 422 -15.06 -13.58 -28.23
N ASP A 423 -14.32 -14.31 -29.06
CA ASP A 423 -14.13 -14.01 -30.48
C ASP A 423 -15.33 -14.45 -31.33
N VAL A 424 -16.31 -13.56 -31.46
CA VAL A 424 -17.53 -13.75 -32.27
C VAL A 424 -17.68 -12.63 -33.31
N ASP A 425 -18.46 -12.89 -34.36
CA ASP A 425 -18.86 -11.83 -35.30
C ASP A 425 -19.82 -10.84 -34.64
N ARG A 426 -19.92 -9.63 -35.20
CA ARG A 426 -20.69 -8.52 -34.60
C ARG A 426 -22.14 -8.88 -34.27
N ASP A 427 -22.77 -9.66 -35.15
CA ASP A 427 -24.19 -10.01 -35.07
C ASP A 427 -24.42 -11.42 -34.51
N ASP A 428 -23.36 -12.16 -34.18
CA ASP A 428 -23.49 -13.49 -33.61
C ASP A 428 -24.17 -13.42 -32.23
N PRO A 429 -25.14 -14.31 -31.94
CA PRO A 429 -25.77 -14.35 -30.63
C PRO A 429 -24.77 -14.80 -29.56
N VAL A 430 -24.72 -14.04 -28.47
CA VAL A 430 -23.93 -14.33 -27.27
C VAL A 430 -24.88 -14.53 -26.09
N THR A 431 -24.69 -15.61 -25.34
CA THR A 431 -25.34 -15.83 -24.04
C THR A 431 -24.34 -15.57 -22.93
N VAL A 432 -24.62 -14.56 -22.11
CA VAL A 432 -23.86 -14.24 -20.90
C VAL A 432 -24.58 -14.89 -19.72
N ARG A 433 -23.84 -15.60 -18.87
CA ARG A 433 -24.36 -16.30 -17.71
C ARG A 433 -23.52 -15.97 -16.47
N LEU A 434 -24.20 -15.54 -15.40
CA LEU A 434 -23.63 -15.43 -14.06
C LEU A 434 -24.30 -16.45 -13.15
N GLU A 435 -23.50 -17.23 -12.42
CA GLU A 435 -23.93 -18.02 -11.29
C GLU A 435 -23.32 -17.45 -10.01
N ALA A 436 -24.16 -17.20 -9.00
CA ALA A 436 -23.73 -16.66 -7.73
C ALA A 436 -24.17 -17.58 -6.58
N THR A 437 -23.36 -17.63 -5.52
CA THR A 437 -23.68 -18.31 -4.25
C THR A 437 -23.27 -17.43 -3.07
N GLY A 438 -23.92 -17.62 -1.92
CA GLY A 438 -23.60 -16.92 -0.66
C GLY A 438 -24.03 -15.45 -0.59
N ALA A 439 -24.95 -15.01 -1.47
CA ALA A 439 -25.38 -13.63 -1.59
C ALA A 439 -26.91 -13.48 -1.49
N PRO A 440 -27.50 -13.71 -0.29
CA PRO A 440 -28.94 -13.66 -0.09
C PRO A 440 -29.49 -12.29 -0.47
N ARG A 441 -30.58 -12.27 -1.24
CA ARG A 441 -31.32 -11.04 -1.62
C ARG A 441 -30.50 -10.02 -2.42
N CYS A 442 -29.28 -10.33 -2.85
CA CYS A 442 -28.52 -9.47 -3.74
C CYS A 442 -29.14 -9.46 -5.14
N THR A 443 -28.95 -8.35 -5.87
CA THR A 443 -29.33 -8.25 -7.29
C THR A 443 -28.09 -8.40 -8.16
N VAL A 444 -28.24 -9.05 -9.32
CA VAL A 444 -27.20 -9.12 -10.33
C VAL A 444 -27.40 -7.99 -11.32
N ARG A 445 -26.34 -7.22 -11.61
CA ARG A 445 -26.31 -6.24 -12.69
C ARG A 445 -25.26 -6.65 -13.71
N LEU A 446 -25.63 -6.65 -14.98
CA LEU A 446 -24.69 -6.81 -16.08
C LEU A 446 -24.43 -5.43 -16.69
N VAL A 447 -23.16 -5.02 -16.64
CA VAL A 447 -22.69 -3.70 -17.00
C VAL A 447 -21.83 -3.80 -18.25
N THR A 448 -22.06 -2.90 -19.20
CA THR A 448 -21.37 -2.85 -20.49
C THR A 448 -20.85 -1.43 -20.75
N ASP A 449 -20.28 -1.20 -21.93
CA ASP A 449 -19.88 0.12 -22.40
C ASP A 449 -21.03 1.13 -22.53
N GLN A 450 -22.29 0.67 -22.44
CA GLN A 450 -23.50 1.51 -22.44
C GLN A 450 -24.09 1.70 -21.03
N GLY A 451 -23.41 1.20 -19.99
CA GLY A 451 -23.92 1.17 -18.62
C GLY A 451 -24.65 -0.14 -18.29
N VAL A 452 -25.58 -0.09 -17.33
CA VAL A 452 -26.31 -1.28 -16.88
C VAL A 452 -27.40 -1.64 -17.89
N LEU A 453 -27.26 -2.78 -18.56
CA LEU A 453 -28.24 -3.26 -19.57
C LEU A 453 -29.12 -4.40 -19.08
N HIS A 454 -28.75 -5.03 -17.96
CA HIS A 454 -29.59 -6.04 -17.31
C HIS A 454 -29.48 -5.91 -15.79
N THR A 455 -30.62 -5.97 -15.11
CA THR A 455 -30.72 -6.13 -13.65
C THR A 455 -31.69 -7.26 -13.37
N SER A 456 -31.26 -8.23 -12.58
CA SER A 456 -32.12 -9.35 -12.17
C SER A 456 -33.07 -8.95 -11.04
N GLU A 457 -34.12 -9.74 -10.84
CA GLU A 457 -34.78 -9.79 -9.54
C GLU A 457 -33.78 -10.18 -8.43
N PRO A 458 -34.03 -9.81 -7.16
CA PRO A 458 -33.20 -10.24 -6.04
C PRO A 458 -33.08 -11.76 -5.99
N LEU A 459 -31.85 -12.24 -5.75
CA LEU A 459 -31.59 -13.65 -5.51
C LEU A 459 -32.45 -14.17 -4.34
N PRO A 460 -32.80 -15.46 -4.33
CA PRO A 460 -33.53 -16.07 -3.23
C PRO A 460 -32.79 -15.90 -1.89
N VAL A 461 -33.50 -16.12 -0.78
CA VAL A 461 -32.92 -16.08 0.57
C VAL A 461 -31.82 -17.13 0.79
N SER A 462 -31.76 -18.16 -0.05
CA SER A 462 -30.63 -19.11 -0.08
C SER A 462 -29.32 -18.47 -0.55
N GLY A 463 -29.39 -17.31 -1.20
CA GLY A 463 -28.25 -16.61 -1.77
C GLY A 463 -27.60 -17.29 -2.97
N ALA A 464 -28.30 -18.23 -3.60
CA ALA A 464 -27.84 -18.93 -4.79
C ALA A 464 -28.79 -18.70 -5.98
N GLY A 465 -28.25 -18.43 -7.16
CA GLY A 465 -29.03 -18.31 -8.38
C GLY A 465 -28.19 -18.11 -9.63
N THR A 466 -28.88 -18.19 -10.77
CA THR A 466 -28.32 -18.04 -12.10
C THR A 466 -29.06 -16.93 -12.83
N VAL A 467 -28.31 -16.06 -13.50
CA VAL A 467 -28.84 -14.99 -14.33
C VAL A 467 -28.25 -15.14 -15.73
N GLU A 468 -29.13 -15.12 -16.73
CA GLU A 468 -28.76 -15.21 -18.14
C GLU A 468 -29.25 -13.98 -18.90
N TRP A 469 -28.40 -13.49 -19.80
CA TRP A 469 -28.71 -12.37 -20.68
C TRP A 469 -28.16 -12.64 -22.08
N ARG A 470 -28.97 -12.35 -23.11
CA ARG A 470 -28.58 -12.51 -24.51
C ARG A 470 -28.22 -11.16 -25.12
N THR A 471 -27.13 -11.13 -25.86
CA THR A 471 -26.59 -9.93 -26.50
C THR A 471 -25.84 -10.30 -27.79
N THR A 472 -25.18 -9.33 -28.42
CA THR A 472 -24.22 -9.50 -29.51
C THR A 472 -23.01 -8.60 -29.27
N ALA A 473 -21.90 -8.83 -29.97
CA ALA A 473 -20.73 -7.96 -29.89
C ALA A 473 -20.98 -6.56 -30.51
N GLN A 474 -22.02 -6.41 -31.34
CA GLN A 474 -22.47 -5.11 -31.82
C GLN A 474 -23.15 -4.28 -30.71
N TYR A 475 -23.84 -4.94 -29.78
CA TYR A 475 -24.62 -4.28 -28.73
C TYR A 475 -23.81 -3.98 -27.46
N ALA A 476 -22.81 -4.80 -27.15
CA ALA A 476 -21.91 -4.62 -26.02
C ALA A 476 -20.47 -4.99 -26.38
N ALA A 477 -19.52 -4.11 -26.10
CA ALA A 477 -18.09 -4.35 -26.34
C ALA A 477 -17.44 -5.20 -25.25
N TYR A 478 -17.97 -5.11 -24.03
CA TYR A 478 -17.63 -5.96 -22.90
C TYR A 478 -18.84 -6.12 -21.99
N VAL A 479 -18.78 -7.13 -21.11
CA VAL A 479 -19.75 -7.31 -20.04
C VAL A 479 -18.99 -7.62 -18.76
N ARG A 480 -19.30 -6.91 -17.68
CA ARG A 480 -18.89 -7.22 -16.31
C ARG A 480 -20.12 -7.41 -15.44
N ALA A 481 -19.97 -8.16 -14.36
CA ALA A 481 -21.06 -8.39 -13.42
C ALA A 481 -20.82 -7.66 -12.11
N GLU A 482 -21.89 -7.11 -11.53
CA GLU A 482 -21.95 -6.63 -10.16
C GLU A 482 -23.01 -7.44 -9.41
N LEU A 483 -22.68 -7.85 -8.19
CA LEU A 483 -23.61 -8.41 -7.24
C LEU A 483 -23.80 -7.39 -6.12
N ARG A 484 -25.00 -6.86 -5.99
CA ARG A 484 -25.30 -5.68 -5.16
C ARG A 484 -26.28 -6.03 -4.05
N HIS A 485 -25.94 -5.66 -2.82
CA HIS A 485 -26.90 -5.64 -1.72
C HIS A 485 -28.03 -4.66 -2.00
N GLU A 486 -29.08 -4.69 -1.18
CA GLU A 486 -30.17 -3.73 -1.28
C GLU A 486 -29.67 -2.30 -1.05
N ALA A 487 -30.19 -1.36 -1.84
CA ALA A 487 -29.86 0.05 -1.70
C ALA A 487 -30.46 0.62 -0.41
N VAL A 488 -29.60 1.19 0.43
CA VAL A 488 -30.02 1.85 1.68
C VAL A 488 -30.25 3.36 1.50
N VAL A 489 -29.73 3.95 0.42
CA VAL A 489 -29.88 5.36 0.07
C VAL A 489 -30.59 5.48 -1.28
N THR A 490 -31.66 6.28 -1.33
CA THR A 490 -32.41 6.54 -2.56
C THR A 490 -31.48 7.08 -3.65
N SER A 491 -31.59 6.54 -4.87
CA SER A 491 -30.76 6.90 -6.03
C SER A 491 -29.27 6.56 -5.92
N PHE A 492 -28.85 5.83 -4.89
CA PHE A 492 -27.50 5.27 -4.78
C PHE A 492 -27.59 3.74 -4.90
N PRO A 493 -26.70 3.07 -5.66
CA PRO A 493 -26.67 1.61 -5.68
C PRO A 493 -26.35 1.05 -4.29
N GLY A 494 -26.86 -0.15 -3.98
CA GLY A 494 -26.42 -0.83 -2.77
C GLY A 494 -24.93 -1.18 -2.82
N PRO A 495 -24.30 -1.42 -1.65
CA PRO A 495 -22.90 -1.80 -1.62
C PRO A 495 -22.66 -3.10 -2.38
N LEU A 496 -21.45 -3.26 -2.93
CA LEU A 496 -21.06 -4.50 -3.59
C LEU A 496 -21.01 -5.65 -2.57
N ALA A 497 -21.56 -6.79 -2.96
CA ALA A 497 -21.22 -8.09 -2.41
C ALA A 497 -20.08 -8.73 -3.22
N ALA A 498 -20.05 -8.50 -4.53
CA ALA A 498 -18.98 -8.91 -5.43
C ALA A 498 -19.03 -8.15 -6.77
N PHE A 499 -17.92 -8.10 -7.50
CA PHE A 499 -17.90 -7.68 -8.92
C PHE A 499 -16.82 -8.44 -9.69
N THR A 500 -16.96 -8.55 -11.01
CA THR A 500 -15.98 -9.21 -11.89
C THR A 500 -15.17 -8.21 -12.70
N ASN A 501 -13.94 -8.58 -13.06
CA ASN A 501 -13.34 -8.05 -14.29
C ASN A 501 -14.20 -8.43 -15.52
N PRO A 502 -14.09 -7.69 -16.65
CA PRO A 502 -14.96 -7.91 -17.80
C PRO A 502 -14.65 -9.19 -18.58
N ILE A 503 -15.64 -9.64 -19.35
CA ILE A 503 -15.47 -10.48 -20.54
C ILE A 503 -15.63 -9.56 -21.75
N PHE A 504 -14.63 -9.49 -22.62
CA PHE A 504 -14.74 -8.69 -23.85
C PHE A 504 -15.46 -9.48 -24.95
N LEU A 505 -16.25 -8.80 -25.78
CA LEU A 505 -16.99 -9.41 -26.88
C LEU A 505 -16.47 -8.91 -28.22
N GLY A 506 -16.43 -9.81 -29.20
CA GLY A 506 -16.00 -9.50 -30.57
C GLY A 506 -14.49 -9.59 -30.76
N ARG A 507 -14.08 -9.64 -32.02
CA ARG A 507 -12.66 -9.74 -32.43
C ARG A 507 -11.92 -8.42 -32.24
N HIS A 508 -10.60 -8.49 -32.10
CA HIS A 508 -9.74 -7.31 -32.24
C HIS A 508 -9.94 -6.71 -33.64
N GLY A 509 -10.13 -5.38 -33.69
CA GLY A 509 -10.24 -4.60 -34.93
C GLY A 509 -8.95 -4.58 -35.73
#